data_AF-A0A7D5G6I1-F1
#
_entry.id   AF-A0A7D5G6I1-F1
#
_cell.length_a   1.000
_cell.length_b   1.000
_cell.length_c   1.000
_cell.angle_alpha   90.00
_cell.angle_beta   90.00
_cell.angle_gamma   90.00
#
_symmetry.space_group_name_H-M   'P 1'
#
loop_
_entity.id
_entity.type
_entity.pdbx_description
1 polymer ?
#
loop_
_entity_poly.entity_id
_entity_poly.type
_entity_poly.pdbx_seq_one_letter_code
_entity_poly.pdbx_strand_id
1 'polypeptide(L)'
;MVATLKIPLERRNKRTGRMEKARIWEITDRTVRTWLSEAVEAAAADGVTFSVPVTPHTFRHSYAMHMLYAGIPLKVLQSLMGHKSISSTEVYTKVFALDVAARHRVQFAMPEAEAVALIKKLTPNQST
;
A
#
# COMPACT_ATOMS: atom_id res chain seq x y z
N MET A 1 22.90 -11.13 -23.77
CA MET A 1 22.16 -10.23 -24.69
C MET A 1 20.89 -9.78 -23.99
N VAL A 2 20.80 -8.52 -23.54
CA VAL A 2 19.57 -8.00 -22.91
C VAL A 2 18.68 -7.48 -24.04
N ALA A 3 17.59 -8.18 -24.33
CA ALA A 3 16.59 -7.73 -25.29
C ALA A 3 15.82 -6.56 -24.66
N THR A 4 16.23 -5.34 -24.98
CA THR A 4 15.47 -4.14 -24.61
C THR A 4 14.20 -4.11 -25.45
N LEU A 5 13.10 -4.61 -24.90
CA LEU A 5 11.78 -4.52 -25.52
C LEU A 5 11.43 -3.03 -25.63
N LYS A 6 11.57 -2.45 -26.83
CA LYS A 6 11.13 -1.08 -27.10
C LYS A 6 9.60 -1.08 -27.09
N ILE A 7 9.00 -0.89 -25.92
CA ILE A 7 7.56 -0.71 -25.80
C ILE A 7 7.21 0.59 -26.53
N PRO A 8 6.48 0.54 -27.66
CA PRO A 8 6.14 1.73 -28.40
C PRO A 8 5.25 2.63 -27.54
N LEU A 9 5.71 3.85 -27.28
CA LEU A 9 5.01 4.83 -26.44
C LEU A 9 3.88 5.55 -27.19
N GLU A 10 3.84 5.42 -28.51
CA GLU A 10 2.86 6.04 -29.39
C GLU A 10 2.36 5.05 -30.43
N ARG A 11 1.06 5.10 -30.71
CA ARG A 11 0.37 4.27 -31.68
C ARG A 11 -0.52 5.16 -32.54
N ARG A 12 -0.45 5.00 -33.86
CA ARG A 12 -1.35 5.68 -34.80
C ARG A 12 -2.76 5.13 -34.64
N ASN A 13 -3.71 6.00 -34.30
CA ASN A 13 -5.12 5.64 -34.19
C ASN A 13 -5.69 5.44 -35.60
N LYS A 14 -6.18 4.22 -35.88
CA LYS A 14 -6.71 3.84 -37.21
C LYS A 14 -7.96 4.65 -37.62
N ARG A 15 -8.66 5.25 -36.66
CA ARG A 15 -9.93 5.98 -36.86
C ARG A 15 -9.74 7.48 -37.07
N THR A 16 -8.78 8.08 -36.35
CA THR A 16 -8.52 9.53 -36.40
C THR A 16 -7.25 9.88 -37.18
N GLY A 17 -6.43 8.88 -37.53
CA GLY A 17 -5.16 9.03 -38.23
C GLY A 17 -4.03 9.65 -37.37
N ARG A 18 -4.35 10.15 -36.18
CA ARG A 18 -3.44 10.84 -35.26
C ARG A 18 -2.53 9.86 -34.52
N MET A 19 -1.34 10.32 -34.16
CA MET A 19 -0.48 9.62 -33.21
C MET A 19 -1.01 9.85 -31.80
N GLU A 20 -1.34 8.77 -31.10
CA GLU A 20 -1.83 8.80 -29.72
C GLU A 20 -0.88 8.03 -28.82
N LYS A 21 -0.80 8.40 -27.54
CA LYS A 21 -0.01 7.61 -26.57
C LYS A 21 -0.56 6.19 -26.54
N ALA A 22 0.29 5.23 -26.86
CA ALA A 22 -0.06 3.83 -26.81
C ALA A 22 -0.34 3.47 -25.35
N ARG A 23 -1.53 2.94 -25.07
CA ARG A 23 -1.78 2.33 -23.77
C ARG A 23 -0.93 1.07 -23.70
N ILE A 24 -0.22 0.91 -22.59
CA ILE A 24 0.56 -0.32 -22.32
C ILE A 24 -0.39 -1.52 -22.22
N TRP A 25 -1.61 -1.29 -21.73
CA TRP A 25 -2.65 -2.30 -21.55
C TRP A 25 -3.94 -1.83 -22.24
N GLU A 26 -4.64 -2.76 -22.91
CA GLU A 26 -5.99 -2.52 -23.45
C GLU A 26 -7.01 -2.31 -22.32
N ILE A 27 -6.73 -2.88 -21.14
CA ILE A 27 -7.59 -2.91 -19.96
C ILE A 27 -7.54 -1.57 -19.22
N THR A 28 -8.71 -1.11 -18.77
CA THR A 28 -8.83 0.12 -17.96
C THR A 28 -8.83 -0.19 -16.47
N ASP A 29 -8.46 0.79 -15.64
CA ASP A 29 -8.59 0.69 -14.17
C ASP A 29 -10.00 0.31 -13.74
N ARG A 30 -11.03 0.84 -14.44
CA ARG A 30 -12.42 0.49 -14.19
C ARG A 30 -12.69 -0.99 -14.39
N THR A 31 -12.14 -1.59 -15.44
CA THR A 31 -12.29 -3.03 -15.73
C THR A 31 -11.71 -3.88 -14.60
N VAL A 32 -10.51 -3.54 -14.12
CA VAL A 32 -9.87 -4.25 -13.01
C VAL A 32 -10.71 -4.13 -11.73
N ARG A 33 -11.23 -2.93 -11.44
CA ARG A 33 -12.13 -2.73 -10.28
C ARG A 33 -13.40 -3.55 -10.40
N THR A 34 -14.01 -3.62 -11.59
CA THR A 34 -15.20 -4.44 -11.82
C THR A 34 -14.93 -5.92 -11.53
N TRP A 35 -13.84 -6.47 -12.07
CA TRP A 35 -13.47 -7.87 -11.78
C TRP A 35 -13.21 -8.13 -10.29
N LEU A 36 -12.60 -7.16 -9.59
CA LEU A 36 -12.41 -7.28 -8.15
C LEU A 36 -13.73 -7.24 -7.39
N SER A 37 -14.67 -6.39 -7.78
CA SER A 37 -16.01 -6.36 -7.19
C SER A 37 -16.75 -7.68 -7.41
N GLU A 38 -16.74 -8.21 -8.64
CA GLU A 38 -17.34 -9.52 -8.96
C GLU A 38 -16.71 -10.65 -8.13
N ALA A 39 -15.38 -10.65 -7.97
CA ALA A 39 -14.69 -11.65 -7.14
C ALA A 39 -15.03 -11.53 -5.65
N VAL A 40 -15.20 -10.31 -5.13
CA VAL A 40 -15.61 -10.09 -3.73
C VAL A 40 -17.05 -10.53 -3.50
N GLU A 41 -17.95 -10.29 -4.46
CA GLU A 41 -19.34 -10.76 -4.40
C GLU A 41 -19.41 -12.29 -4.41
N ALA A 42 -18.63 -12.95 -5.28
CA ALA A 42 -18.52 -14.40 -5.30
C ALA A 42 -18.01 -14.95 -3.95
N ALA A 43 -16.94 -14.35 -3.41
CA ALA A 43 -16.41 -14.75 -2.10
C ALA A 43 -17.44 -14.57 -0.96
N ALA A 44 -18.25 -13.51 -1.01
CA ALA A 44 -19.31 -13.27 -0.04
C ALA A 44 -20.42 -14.34 -0.12
N ALA A 45 -20.74 -14.84 -1.32
CA ALA A 45 -21.67 -15.95 -1.49
C ALA A 45 -21.14 -17.26 -0.85
N ASP A 46 -19.80 -17.43 -0.82
CA ASP A 46 -19.12 -18.53 -0.14
C ASP A 46 -18.93 -18.28 1.38
N GLY A 47 -19.48 -17.19 1.91
CA GLY A 47 -19.38 -16.82 3.34
C GLY A 47 -18.09 -16.12 3.74
N VAL A 48 -17.26 -15.69 2.78
CA VAL A 48 -16.02 -14.95 3.04
C VAL A 48 -16.26 -13.44 2.93
N THR A 49 -16.11 -12.73 4.04
CA THR A 49 -16.28 -11.27 4.09
C THR A 49 -14.99 -10.55 4.48
N PHE A 50 -14.74 -9.39 3.89
CA PHE A 50 -13.58 -8.55 4.18
C PHE A 50 -13.97 -7.32 5.01
N SER A 51 -13.15 -6.98 6.01
CA SER A 51 -13.37 -5.80 6.86
C SER A 51 -13.02 -4.46 6.18
N VAL A 52 -12.33 -4.52 5.05
CA VAL A 52 -11.90 -3.34 4.27
C VAL A 52 -12.23 -3.52 2.79
N PRO A 53 -12.48 -2.44 2.04
CA PRO A 53 -12.68 -2.53 0.59
C PRO A 53 -11.46 -3.15 -0.11
N VAL A 54 -11.71 -4.14 -0.96
CA VAL A 54 -10.68 -4.78 -1.79
C VAL A 54 -10.50 -3.95 -3.06
N THR A 55 -9.35 -3.32 -3.19
CA THR A 55 -8.98 -2.49 -4.34
C THR A 55 -7.58 -2.89 -4.83
N PRO A 56 -7.16 -2.48 -6.05
CA PRO A 56 -5.79 -2.73 -6.50
C PRO A 56 -4.72 -2.18 -5.55
N HIS A 57 -5.01 -1.06 -4.86
CA HIS A 57 -4.09 -0.50 -3.86
C HIS A 57 -4.03 -1.35 -2.59
N THR A 58 -5.14 -2.00 -2.19
CA THR A 58 -5.16 -2.96 -1.06
C THR A 58 -4.15 -4.08 -1.30
N PHE A 59 -4.14 -4.68 -2.50
CA PHE A 59 -3.14 -5.71 -2.85
C PHE A 59 -1.70 -5.18 -2.81
N ARG A 60 -1.48 -3.95 -3.28
CA ARG A 60 -0.14 -3.32 -3.21
C ARG A 60 0.33 -3.15 -1.75
N HIS A 61 -0.57 -2.76 -0.85
CA HIS A 61 -0.27 -2.65 0.57
C HIS A 61 0.01 -4.01 1.20
N SER A 62 -0.82 -5.02 0.90
CA SER A 62 -0.62 -6.39 1.38
C SER A 62 0.74 -6.94 0.93
N TYR A 63 1.08 -6.79 -0.35
CA TYR A 63 2.39 -7.19 -0.87
C TYR A 63 3.53 -6.56 -0.07
N ALA A 64 3.49 -5.24 0.13
CA ALA A 64 4.54 -4.53 0.87
C ALA A 64 4.68 -5.03 2.32
N MET A 65 3.56 -5.22 3.01
CA MET A 65 3.57 -5.73 4.39
C MET A 65 4.09 -7.17 4.46
N HIS A 66 3.67 -8.06 3.55
CA HIS A 66 4.17 -9.44 3.50
C HIS A 66 5.69 -9.49 3.27
N MET A 67 6.21 -8.64 2.38
CA MET A 67 7.66 -8.55 2.15
C MET A 67 8.40 -8.05 3.41
N LEU A 68 7.87 -7.06 4.13
CA LEU A 68 8.47 -6.62 5.41
C LEU A 68 8.43 -7.71 6.48
N TYR A 69 7.32 -8.44 6.61
CA TYR A 69 7.22 -9.58 7.54
C TYR A 69 8.21 -10.70 7.21
N ALA A 70 8.51 -10.90 5.93
CA ALA A 70 9.54 -11.83 5.48
C ALA A 70 10.98 -11.32 5.70
N GLY A 71 11.16 -10.14 6.32
CA GLY A 71 12.47 -9.57 6.61
C GLY A 71 13.16 -8.91 5.42
N ILE A 72 12.42 -8.60 4.35
CA ILE A 72 13.01 -7.94 3.18
C ILE A 72 13.43 -6.52 3.56
N PRO A 73 14.69 -6.12 3.27
CA PRO A 73 15.16 -4.77 3.57
C PRO A 73 14.34 -3.70 2.84
N LEU A 74 14.08 -2.57 3.53
CA LEU A 74 13.23 -1.50 3.01
C LEU A 74 13.68 -0.96 1.64
N LYS A 75 15.00 -0.89 1.39
CA LYS A 75 15.56 -0.44 0.11
C LYS A 75 15.25 -1.41 -1.03
N VAL A 76 15.28 -2.71 -0.76
CA VAL A 76 14.91 -3.75 -1.74
C VAL A 76 13.41 -3.66 -2.01
N LEU A 77 12.58 -3.54 -0.97
CA LEU A 77 11.15 -3.35 -1.12
C LEU A 77 10.83 -2.09 -1.94
N GLN A 78 11.51 -0.97 -1.69
CA GLN A 78 11.35 0.27 -2.46
C GLN A 78 11.59 0.03 -3.95
N SER A 79 12.65 -0.69 -4.30
CA SER A 79 12.97 -1.06 -5.69
C SER A 79 11.91 -1.96 -6.31
N LEU A 80 11.45 -2.99 -5.59
CA LEU A 80 10.39 -3.89 -6.05
C LEU A 80 9.06 -3.17 -6.29
N MET A 81 8.77 -2.16 -5.48
CA MET A 81 7.56 -1.34 -5.63
C MET A 81 7.71 -0.25 -6.70
N GLY A 82 8.91 0.06 -7.16
CA GLY A 82 9.17 1.14 -8.11
C GLY A 82 8.95 2.53 -7.52
N HIS A 83 9.12 2.71 -6.21
CA HIS A 83 8.95 4.01 -5.55
C HIS A 83 10.17 4.90 -5.79
N LYS A 84 9.96 6.09 -6.39
CA LYS A 84 11.01 7.10 -6.57
C LYS A 84 11.53 7.68 -5.25
N SER A 85 10.64 7.81 -4.26
CA SER A 85 10.97 8.31 -2.93
C SER A 85 10.80 7.20 -1.89
N ILE A 86 11.69 7.18 -0.90
CA ILE A 86 11.59 6.24 0.22
C ILE A 86 10.40 6.56 1.14
N SER A 87 9.95 7.81 1.18
CA SER A 87 8.84 8.26 2.02
C SER A 87 7.53 7.48 1.78
N SER A 88 7.26 7.08 0.53
CA SER A 88 6.09 6.24 0.19
C SER A 88 6.20 4.80 0.71
N THR A 89 7.41 4.34 1.03
CA THR A 89 7.68 2.99 1.55
C THR A 89 7.77 3.00 3.09
N GLU A 90 8.22 4.10 3.68
CA GLU A 90 8.35 4.27 5.15
C GLU A 90 7.03 4.12 5.90
N VAL A 91 5.89 4.39 5.25
CA VAL A 91 4.56 4.18 5.82
C VAL A 91 4.38 2.74 6.29
N TYR A 92 4.90 1.76 5.55
CA TYR A 92 4.81 0.35 5.93
C TYR A 92 5.67 -0.01 7.14
N THR A 93 6.83 0.64 7.29
CA THR A 93 7.72 0.43 8.45
C THR A 93 7.06 0.89 9.74
N LYS A 94 6.31 2.00 9.71
CA LYS A 94 5.57 2.50 10.89
C LYS A 94 4.53 1.49 11.35
N VAL A 95 3.77 0.93 10.41
CA VAL A 95 2.76 -0.10 10.70
C VAL A 95 3.42 -1.38 11.20
N PHE A 96 4.50 -1.81 10.56
CA PHE A 96 5.28 -2.98 10.97
C PHE A 96 5.84 -2.82 12.40
N ALA A 97 6.39 -1.66 12.75
CA ALA A 97 6.92 -1.39 14.08
C ALA A 97 5.84 -1.49 15.17
N LEU A 98 4.65 -0.92 14.93
CA LEU A 98 3.52 -1.01 15.86
C LEU A 98 3.07 -2.46 16.06
N ASP A 99 2.95 -3.21 14.97
CA ASP A 99 2.51 -4.60 15.01
C ASP A 99 3.55 -5.52 15.67
N VAL A 100 4.85 -5.35 15.38
CA VAL A 100 5.94 -6.07 16.06
C VAL A 100 5.96 -5.76 17.55
N ALA A 101 5.83 -4.48 17.93
CA ALA A 101 5.75 -4.09 19.35
C ALA A 101 4.57 -4.77 20.07
N ALA A 102 3.41 -4.83 19.41
CA ALA A 102 2.23 -5.52 19.93
C ALA A 102 2.46 -7.04 20.07
N ARG A 103 3.02 -7.70 19.05
CA ARG A 103 3.29 -9.16 19.09
C ARG A 103 4.30 -9.53 20.17
N HIS A 104 5.36 -8.76 20.32
CA HIS A 104 6.39 -9.00 21.34
C HIS A 104 6.01 -8.47 22.72
N ARG A 105 4.78 -7.95 22.89
CA ARG A 105 4.31 -7.31 24.13
C ARG A 105 5.35 -6.36 24.71
N VAL A 106 5.95 -5.52 23.85
CA VAL A 106 6.94 -4.55 24.30
C VAL A 106 6.25 -3.63 25.31
N GLN A 107 6.63 -3.79 26.57
CA GLN A 107 6.15 -2.94 27.64
C GLN A 107 7.02 -1.70 27.68
N PHE A 108 6.41 -0.55 27.43
CA PHE A 108 7.06 0.72 27.68
C PHE A 108 6.86 1.05 29.15
N ALA A 109 7.94 0.95 29.93
CA ALA A 109 7.99 1.47 31.29
C ALA A 109 8.61 2.87 31.25
N MET A 110 8.01 3.81 31.96
CA MET A 110 8.60 5.11 32.21
C MET A 110 8.28 5.57 33.64
N PRO A 111 9.10 6.46 34.24
CA PRO A 111 8.81 7.01 35.55
C PRO A 111 7.44 7.69 35.57
N GLU A 112 6.69 7.51 36.67
CA GLU A 112 5.33 8.06 36.83
C GLU A 112 5.29 9.58 36.57
N ALA A 113 6.29 10.30 37.07
CA ALA A 113 6.41 11.74 36.89
C ALA A 113 6.44 12.16 35.41
N GLU A 114 7.12 11.38 34.56
CA GLU A 114 7.20 11.62 33.12
C GLU A 114 5.90 11.27 32.40
N ALA A 115 5.26 10.17 32.79
CA ALA A 115 3.95 9.77 32.25
C ALA A 115 2.89 10.84 32.53
N VAL A 116 2.80 11.34 33.76
CA VAL A 116 1.87 12.41 34.15
C VAL A 116 2.16 13.70 33.39
N ALA A 117 3.43 14.06 33.20
CA ALA A 117 3.82 15.24 32.42
C ALA A 117 3.44 15.12 30.93
N LEU A 118 3.57 13.92 30.35
CA LEU A 118 3.19 13.64 28.96
C LEU A 118 1.67 13.73 28.78
N ILE A 119 0.90 13.11 29.67
CA ILE A 119 -0.58 13.14 29.63
C ILE A 119 -1.08 14.57 29.72
N LYS A 120 -0.54 15.38 30.65
CA LYS A 120 -0.88 16.81 30.78
C LYS A 120 -0.60 17.62 29.52
N LYS A 121 0.44 17.28 28.74
CA LYS A 121 0.76 17.94 27.46
C LYS A 121 -0.19 17.52 26.33
N LEU A 122 -0.71 16.29 26.38
CA LEU A 122 -1.58 15.72 25.35
C LEU A 122 -3.05 16.12 25.52
N THR A 123 -3.49 16.41 26.75
CA THR A 123 -4.78 17.06 26.99
C THR A 123 -4.62 18.56 26.75
N PRO A 124 -5.18 19.14 25.65
CA PRO A 124 -5.26 20.59 25.55
C PRO A 124 -6.04 21.10 26.76
N ASN A 125 -5.53 22.17 27.36
CA ASN A 125 -6.06 22.82 28.56
C ASN A 125 -7.58 23.06 28.40
N GLN A 126 -8.41 22.13 28.88
CA GLN A 126 -9.85 22.33 29.00
C GLN A 126 -10.12 22.99 30.34
N SER A 127 -9.70 24.24 30.48
CA SER A 127 -10.17 25.09 31.56
C SER A 127 -10.13 26.54 31.11
N THR A 128 -11.32 27.05 30.79
CA THR A 128 -11.76 28.43 30.99
C THR A 128 -11.49 28.88 32.42
#